data_AF-A0A1B8FNF7-F1
#
_entry.id   AF-A0A1B8FNF7-F1
#
_cell.length_a   1.000
_cell.length_b   1.000
_cell.length_c   1.000
_cell.angle_alpha   90.00
_cell.angle_beta   90.00
_cell.angle_gamma   90.00
#
_symmetry.space_group_name_H-M   'P 1'
#
loop_
_entity.id
_entity.type
_entity.pdbx_description
1 polymer ?
#
loop_
_entity_poly.entity_id
_entity_poly.type
_entity_poly.pdbx_seq_one_letter_code
_entity_poly.pdbx_strand_id
1 'polypeptide(L)'
;MSRATPQESIFEVPFQVFAISVLPLYLGPQVTIRIGSTSHEGYRLSKALLCKQSPYFAATFEGGFKEGEEQSMMLEEIDGVVTIQSFQMLVQWLYHQRIIIGEL
;
A
#
# COMPACT_ATOMS: atom_id res chain seq x y z
N MET A 1 10.58 21.74 -23.38
CA MET A 1 10.33 21.21 -22.02
C MET A 1 9.20 20.21 -22.12
N SER A 2 9.51 18.91 -22.06
CA SER A 2 8.51 17.86 -22.20
C SER A 2 7.64 17.82 -20.95
N ARG A 3 6.34 18.03 -21.13
CA ARG A 3 5.32 17.87 -20.09
C ARG A 3 5.38 16.40 -19.65
N ALA A 4 5.78 16.12 -18.42
CA ALA A 4 5.60 14.80 -17.83
C ALA A 4 4.09 14.52 -17.89
N THR A 5 3.69 13.50 -18.64
CA THR A 5 2.33 12.98 -18.61
C THR A 5 2.01 12.57 -17.17
N PRO A 6 0.86 12.95 -16.60
CA PRO A 6 0.41 12.41 -15.32
C PRO A 6 0.46 10.88 -15.44
N GLN A 7 1.12 10.24 -14.48
CA GLN A 7 1.14 8.79 -14.40
C GLN A 7 -0.32 8.34 -14.24
N GLU A 8 -0.93 7.83 -15.32
CA GLU A 8 -2.33 7.43 -15.32
C GLU A 8 -2.58 6.46 -14.17
N SER A 9 -3.55 6.78 -13.33
CA SER A 9 -3.94 5.92 -12.21
C SER A 9 -4.37 4.57 -12.77
N ILE A 10 -3.68 3.49 -12.37
CA ILE A 10 -4.01 2.13 -12.83
C ILE A 10 -5.43 1.67 -12.44
N PHE A 11 -6.12 2.44 -11.59
CA PHE A 11 -7.46 2.17 -11.10
C PHE A 11 -8.53 3.04 -11.78
N GLU A 12 -8.15 4.08 -12.52
CA GLU A 12 -9.08 4.89 -13.31
C GLU A 12 -9.37 4.20 -14.65
N VAL A 13 -10.05 3.06 -14.55
CA VAL A 13 -10.39 2.21 -15.70
C VAL A 13 -11.90 1.98 -15.77
N PRO A 14 -12.46 1.70 -16.97
CA PRO A 14 -13.88 1.33 -17.09
C PRO A 14 -14.25 0.16 -16.18
N PHE A 15 -15.50 0.10 -15.73
CA PHE A 15 -15.95 -0.86 -14.71
C PHE A 15 -15.70 -2.33 -15.09
N GLN A 16 -15.76 -2.66 -16.38
CA GLN A 16 -15.46 -4.01 -16.87
C GLN A 16 -13.98 -4.34 -16.68
N VAL A 17 -13.10 -3.39 -16.99
CA VAL A 17 -11.65 -3.54 -16.81
C VAL A 17 -11.31 -3.58 -15.32
N PHE A 18 -12.00 -2.79 -14.50
CA PHE A 18 -11.84 -2.83 -13.05
C PHE A 18 -12.15 -4.23 -12.50
N ALA A 19 -13.31 -4.80 -12.86
CA ALA A 19 -13.72 -6.12 -12.38
C ALA A 19 -12.74 -7.24 -12.75
N ILE A 20 -12.04 -7.11 -13.88
CA ILE A 20 -11.12 -8.14 -14.39
C ILE A 20 -9.69 -7.93 -13.88
N SER A 21 -9.20 -6.68 -13.86
CA SER A 21 -7.78 -6.38 -13.69
C SER A 21 -7.43 -5.76 -12.33
N VAL A 22 -8.42 -5.19 -11.66
CA VAL A 22 -8.23 -4.43 -10.42
C VAL A 22 -8.86 -5.15 -9.23
N LEU A 23 -10.09 -5.64 -9.37
CA LEU A 23 -10.77 -6.40 -8.33
C LEU A 23 -9.91 -7.55 -7.76
N PRO A 24 -9.22 -8.36 -8.57
CA PRO A 24 -8.36 -9.42 -8.04
C PRO A 24 -7.22 -8.93 -7.16
N LEU A 25 -6.78 -7.67 -7.28
CA LEU A 25 -5.74 -7.12 -6.42
C LEU A 25 -6.22 -6.91 -4.99
N TYR A 26 -7.51 -6.70 -4.76
CA TYR A 26 -8.07 -6.63 -3.40
C TYR A 26 -8.25 -8.02 -2.78
N LEU A 27 -8.23 -9.06 -3.61
CA LEU A 27 -8.46 -10.44 -3.22
C LEU A 27 -7.12 -11.16 -3.07
N GLY A 28 -7.08 -12.14 -2.17
CA GLY A 28 -5.90 -13.00 -2.00
C GLY A 28 -5.13 -12.77 -0.70
N PRO A 29 -3.85 -13.20 -0.65
CA PRO A 29 -3.04 -13.18 0.57
C PRO A 29 -2.89 -11.76 1.13
N GLN A 30 -2.87 -11.68 2.45
CA GLN A 30 -2.68 -10.42 3.16
C GLN A 30 -1.32 -10.40 3.84
N VAL A 31 -0.71 -9.22 3.87
CA VAL A 31 0.47 -8.93 4.68
C VAL A 31 0.10 -8.06 5.87
N THR A 32 0.84 -8.19 6.97
CA THR A 32 0.65 -7.38 8.18
C THR A 32 1.76 -6.36 8.33
N ILE A 33 1.43 -5.07 8.33
CA ILE A 33 2.38 -3.97 8.55
C ILE A 33 2.18 -3.40 9.95
N ARG A 34 3.24 -3.36 10.75
CA ARG A 34 3.25 -2.67 12.06
C ARG A 34 4.10 -1.41 11.98
N ILE A 35 3.68 -0.35 12.66
CA ILE A 35 4.42 0.92 12.70
C ILE A 35 4.94 1.12 14.12
N GLY A 36 6.25 1.25 14.26
CA GLY A 36 6.91 1.36 15.55
C GLY A 36 6.73 0.12 16.43
N SER A 37 7.11 0.27 17.70
CA SER A 37 7.12 -0.80 18.70
C SER A 37 5.88 -0.83 19.58
N THR A 38 4.94 0.12 19.41
CA THR A 38 3.79 0.32 20.31
C THR A 38 2.44 -0.10 19.72
N SER A 39 2.33 -0.29 18.40
CA SER A 39 1.06 -0.72 17.79
C SER A 39 0.85 -2.24 17.96
N HIS A 40 -0.02 -2.65 18.88
CA HIS A 40 -0.34 -4.07 19.08
C HIS A 40 -1.09 -4.70 17.90
N GLU A 41 -1.91 -3.92 17.19
CA GLU A 41 -2.66 -4.40 16.02
C GLU A 41 -2.03 -3.84 14.74
N GLY A 42 -1.47 -4.73 13.92
CA GLY A 42 -0.91 -4.38 12.61
C GLY A 42 -1.98 -4.21 11.54
N TYR A 43 -1.68 -3.42 10.52
CA TYR A 43 -2.55 -3.22 9.37
C TYR A 43 -2.46 -4.43 8.44
N ARG A 44 -3.59 -5.11 8.25
CA ARG A 44 -3.72 -6.22 7.29
C ARG A 44 -4.14 -5.68 5.93
N LEU A 45 -3.28 -5.83 4.93
CA LEU A 45 -3.47 -5.27 3.59
C LEU A 45 -3.33 -6.37 2.54
N SER A 46 -4.02 -6.27 1.41
CA SER A 46 -3.77 -7.17 0.28
C SER A 46 -2.33 -7.05 -0.20
N LYS A 47 -1.60 -8.18 -0.24
CA LYS A 47 -0.22 -8.24 -0.71
C LYS A 47 -0.11 -7.76 -2.16
N ALA A 48 -0.99 -8.27 -3.03
CA ALA A 48 -0.95 -8.00 -4.46
C ALA A 48 -1.16 -6.51 -4.74
N LEU A 49 -2.11 -5.88 -4.05
CA LEU A 49 -2.37 -4.45 -4.17
C LEU A 49 -1.16 -3.62 -3.70
N LEU A 50 -0.62 -3.96 -2.53
CA LEU A 50 0.49 -3.23 -1.92
C LEU A 50 1.76 -3.32 -2.77
N CYS A 51 2.12 -4.52 -3.25
CA CYS A 51 3.31 -4.75 -4.05
C CYS A 51 3.18 -4.12 -5.44
N LYS A 52 1.99 -4.15 -6.05
CA LYS A 52 1.76 -3.48 -7.34
C LYS A 52 2.01 -1.97 -7.28
N GLN A 53 1.66 -1.32 -6.17
CA GLN A 53 1.78 0.12 -6.01
C GLN A 53 3.08 0.61 -5.37
N SER A 54 3.89 -0.29 -4.83
CA SER A 54 5.11 0.07 -4.13
C SER A 54 6.22 -0.92 -4.45
N PRO A 55 7.23 -0.49 -5.24
CA PRO A 55 8.43 -1.29 -5.48
C PRO A 55 9.16 -1.68 -4.19
N TYR A 56 9.06 -0.84 -3.15
CA TYR A 56 9.61 -1.15 -1.83
C TYR A 56 8.92 -2.39 -1.23
N PHE A 57 7.58 -2.41 -1.18
CA PHE A 57 6.87 -3.55 -0.62
C PHE A 57 6.94 -4.79 -1.52
N ALA A 58 7.03 -4.62 -2.85
CA ALA A 58 7.31 -5.72 -3.77
C ALA A 58 8.67 -6.36 -3.45
N ALA A 59 9.73 -5.56 -3.31
CA ALA A 59 11.04 -6.06 -2.92
C ALA A 59 10.98 -6.78 -1.57
N THR A 60 10.31 -6.21 -0.57
CA THR A 60 10.19 -6.81 0.77
C THR A 60 9.43 -8.14 0.76
N PHE A 61 8.25 -8.21 0.15
CA PHE A 61 7.37 -9.38 0.27
C PHE A 61 7.54 -10.42 -0.85
N GLU A 62 8.24 -10.08 -1.92
CA GLU A 62 8.46 -10.95 -3.09
C GLU A 62 9.95 -11.21 -3.36
N GLY A 63 10.87 -10.42 -2.80
CA GLY A 63 12.32 -10.47 -3.06
C GLY A 63 13.13 -11.48 -2.23
N GLY A 64 12.48 -12.42 -1.54
CA GLY A 64 13.16 -13.49 -0.78
C GLY A 64 13.63 -13.10 0.63
N PHE A 65 13.13 -11.98 1.18
CA PHE A 65 13.38 -11.61 2.57
C PHE A 65 12.47 -12.39 3.54
N LYS A 66 12.85 -12.42 4.82
CA LYS A 66 12.10 -13.08 5.90
C LYS A 66 10.66 -12.56 5.99
N GLU A 67 10.47 -11.27 5.76
CA GLU A 67 9.16 -10.60 5.72
C GLU A 67 8.24 -11.21 4.65
N GLY A 68 8.81 -11.66 3.53
CA GLY A 68 8.10 -12.40 2.47
C GLY A 68 7.66 -13.79 2.92
N GLU A 69 8.38 -14.47 3.79
CA GLU A 69 7.95 -15.74 4.37
C GLU A 69 6.91 -15.54 5.49
N GLU A 70 7.17 -14.58 6.39
CA GLU A 70 6.31 -14.27 7.53
C GLU A 70 5.04 -13.52 7.14
N GLN A 71 4.98 -12.99 5.91
CA GLN A 71 3.90 -12.13 5.43
C GLN A 71 3.64 -10.95 6.41
N SER A 72 4.71 -10.44 7.02
CA SER A 72 4.62 -9.35 7.97
C SER A 72 5.91 -8.56 8.04
N MET A 73 5.82 -7.28 8.42
CA MET A 73 6.98 -6.46 8.71
C MET A 73 6.68 -5.42 9.78
N MET A 74 7.74 -4.89 10.38
CA MET A 74 7.72 -3.71 11.25
C MET A 74 8.44 -2.57 10.54
N LEU A 75 7.75 -1.46 10.34
CA LEU A 75 8.36 -0.22 9.89
C LEU A 75 8.78 0.59 11.12
N GLU A 76 10.06 0.95 11.19
CA GLU A 76 10.57 1.83 12.22
C GLU A 76 9.96 3.24 12.05
N GLU A 77 9.64 3.88 13.17
CA GLU A 77 9.17 5.27 13.14
C GLU A 77 10.30 6.19 12.70
N ILE A 78 9.99 7.08 11.76
CA ILE A 78 10.91 8.09 11.26
C ILE A 78 10.14 9.40 11.26
N ASP A 79 10.58 10.34 12.09
CA ASP A 79 9.93 11.64 12.25
C ASP A 79 9.70 12.32 10.90
N GLY A 80 8.43 12.68 10.65
CA GLY A 80 8.00 13.33 9.41
C GLY A 80 7.95 12.43 8.17
N VAL A 81 8.31 11.16 8.27
CA VAL A 81 8.32 10.20 7.13
C VAL A 81 7.41 9.01 7.41
N VAL A 82 7.78 8.20 8.40
CA VAL A 82 7.03 7.00 8.79
C VAL A 82 6.39 7.28 10.14
N THR A 83 5.12 7.66 10.09
CA THR A 83 4.27 7.84 11.26
C THR A 83 3.00 7.02 11.07
N ILE A 84 2.26 6.78 12.16
CA ILE A 84 0.92 6.17 12.08
C ILE A 84 0.04 6.95 11.11
N GLN A 85 0.09 8.28 11.15
CA GLN A 85 -0.69 9.16 10.29
C GLN A 85 -0.30 9.01 8.81
N SER A 86 0.98 9.10 8.47
CA SER A 86 1.41 8.98 7.07
C SER A 86 1.09 7.60 6.49
N PHE A 87 1.19 6.55 7.31
CA PHE A 87 0.81 5.20 6.90
C PHE A 87 -0.70 5.05 6.70
N GLN A 88 -1.53 5.61 7.57
CA GLN A 88 -2.99 5.61 7.40
C GLN A 88 -3.42 6.35 6.12
N MET A 89 -2.77 7.48 5.80
CA MET A 89 -2.99 8.19 4.54
C MET A 89 -2.59 7.34 3.33
N LEU A 90 -1.45 6.64 3.39
CA LEU A 90 -1.04 5.69 2.36
C LEU A 90 -2.06 4.56 2.18
N VAL A 91 -2.58 4.00 3.28
CA VAL A 91 -3.61 2.95 3.22
C VAL A 91 -4.88 3.49 2.55
N GLN A 92 -5.34 4.68 2.90
CA GLN A 92 -6.52 5.27 2.25
C GLN A 92 -6.28 5.47 0.74
N TRP A 93 -5.12 6.02 0.39
CA TRP A 93 -4.73 6.23 -1.00
C TRP A 93 -4.65 4.91 -1.76
N LEU A 94 -4.10 3.86 -1.16
CA LEU A 94 -3.95 2.55 -1.80
C LEU A 94 -5.31 1.98 -2.27
N TYR A 95 -6.36 2.13 -1.46
CA TYR A 95 -7.68 1.56 -1.77
C TYR A 95 -8.60 2.50 -2.54
N HIS A 96 -8.51 3.82 -2.32
CA HIS A 96 -9.42 4.80 -2.91
C HIS A 96 -8.79 5.68 -3.99
N GLN A 97 -7.47 5.60 -4.17
CA GLN A 97 -6.67 6.46 -5.04
C GLN A 97 -6.81 7.96 -4.75
N ARG A 98 -7.22 8.28 -3.53
CA ARG A 98 -7.37 9.64 -3.02
C ARG A 98 -7.18 9.64 -1.52
N ILE A 99 -6.73 10.78 -1.01
CA ILE A 99 -6.62 11.04 0.41
C ILE A 99 -7.66 12.08 0.77
N ILE A 100 -8.40 11.84 1.85
CA ILE A 100 -9.32 12.79 2.46
C ILE A 100 -8.66 13.29 3.72
N ILE A 101 -8.25 14.55 3.70
CA ILE A 101 -7.70 15.25 4.86
C ILE A 101 -8.90 15.83 5.61
N GLY A 102 -9.12 15.38 6.85
CA GLY A 102 -10.15 15.97 7.71
C GLY A 102 -9.79 17.40 8.10
N GLU A 103 -10.79 18.20 8.49
CA GLU A 103 -10.53 19.47 9.17
C GLU A 103 -9.88 19.17 10.53
N LEU A 104 -8.78 19.86 10.83
CA LEU A 104 -8.03 19.76 12.10
C LEU A 104 -8.79 20.39 13.26
#